data_AF-A0A7Y0QRW7-F1
#
_entry.id   AF-A0A7Y0QRW7-F1
#
_cell.length_a   1.000
_cell.length_b   1.000
_cell.length_c   1.000
_cell.angle_alpha   90.00
_cell.angle_beta   90.00
_cell.angle_gamma   90.00
#
_symmetry.space_group_name_H-M   'P 1'
#
loop_
_entity.id
_entity.type
_entity.pdbx_description
1 polymer ?
#
loop_
_entity_poly.entity_id
_entity_poly.type
_entity_poly.pdbx_seq_one_letter_code
_entity_poly.pdbx_strand_id
1 'polypeptide(L)'
;MPGGIRNRRRQTLSSESALERRLGGVDATTVGIGSMVGAGVFVVFSPAAAIAGNWLPLALAIAGVVAYCNAMASAQLATVHPTSGGTYIYGRRQLGEWPGFLAGWGFITGKVASCAAMALAFGLYAAPEFATAAAVAAVVLLTGVNLMGITRTAWATRWIVSIVVAILVFVIVVAFDAEPIGQNLPVDGASPYGILQAAGLFFFAFAGYARIATMGEEIRDPKKLIPRAILAALVVTLALYAVLGLALLDFMGAGLLAATPAPLLAVGEVVGGGVGTTAVTIAATLACLGALLALIAGVSRTMFAMAREGDLPRAFASVWERFKVPYLADLAVAAVVIFLLLTQDVLAVVGFSSFGVLIYYAVTNVAALTLTERPWQAPKALNWLGLAGCLVLAFTLPLSSVLTMTAVLAVGLLGRAVLKPGRRRRPHA
;
A
#
# COMPACT_ATOMS: atom_id res chain seq x y z
N MET A 1 -47.40 12.81 -23.50
CA MET A 1 -46.67 12.13 -22.40
C MET A 1 -45.19 11.93 -22.78
N PRO A 2 -44.25 12.83 -22.41
CA PRO A 2 -42.82 12.70 -22.77
C PRO A 2 -41.92 12.12 -21.65
N GLY A 3 -42.48 11.70 -20.51
CA GLY A 3 -41.70 11.29 -19.32
C GLY A 3 -41.01 9.92 -19.39
N GLY A 4 -41.47 9.01 -20.25
CA GLY A 4 -41.00 7.62 -20.28
C GLY A 4 -39.61 7.43 -20.89
N ILE A 5 -39.27 8.23 -21.92
CA ILE A 5 -37.99 8.08 -22.65
C ILE A 5 -36.82 8.66 -21.83
N ARG A 6 -37.07 9.73 -21.06
CA ARG A 6 -36.07 10.37 -20.21
C ARG A 6 -35.71 9.51 -18.99
N ASN A 7 -36.68 8.77 -18.44
CA ASN A 7 -36.45 7.81 -17.36
C ASN A 7 -35.75 6.53 -17.84
N ARG A 8 -36.08 6.01 -19.04
CA ARG A 8 -35.34 4.88 -19.62
C ARG A 8 -33.88 5.22 -19.92
N ARG A 9 -33.57 6.42 -20.45
CA ARG A 9 -32.17 6.87 -20.64
C ARG A 9 -31.42 7.06 -19.32
N ARG A 10 -32.07 7.51 -18.25
CA ARG A 10 -31.44 7.60 -16.91
C ARG A 10 -31.20 6.22 -16.29
N GLN A 11 -32.09 5.25 -16.52
CA GLN A 11 -31.89 3.87 -16.05
C GLN A 11 -30.80 3.14 -16.85
N THR A 12 -30.72 3.30 -18.17
CA THR A 12 -29.65 2.69 -18.98
C THR A 12 -28.28 3.32 -18.71
N LEU A 13 -28.19 4.64 -18.47
CA LEU A 13 -26.94 5.29 -18.05
C LEU A 13 -26.51 4.92 -16.61
N SER A 14 -27.41 4.40 -15.77
CA SER A 14 -27.07 3.89 -14.44
C SER A 14 -26.61 2.43 -14.43
N SER A 15 -26.92 1.65 -15.48
CA SER A 15 -26.52 0.25 -15.61
C SER A 15 -25.17 0.03 -16.30
N GLU A 16 -24.61 1.02 -16.99
CA GLU A 16 -23.38 0.87 -17.81
C GLU A 16 -22.05 1.00 -17.03
N SER A 17 -22.06 1.02 -15.69
CA SER A 17 -20.84 1.19 -14.88
C SER A 17 -20.82 0.35 -13.58
N ALA A 18 -21.65 -0.69 -13.46
CA ALA A 18 -21.61 -1.56 -12.29
C ALA A 18 -20.56 -2.66 -12.49
N LEU A 19 -19.47 -2.64 -11.73
CA LEU A 19 -18.54 -3.77 -11.66
C LEU A 19 -19.29 -5.02 -11.17
N GLU A 20 -18.99 -6.18 -11.77
CA GLU A 20 -19.64 -7.42 -11.38
C GLU A 20 -19.07 -7.98 -10.08
N ARG A 21 -19.94 -8.30 -9.12
CA ARG A 21 -19.59 -8.86 -7.80
C ARG A 21 -19.20 -10.34 -7.90
N ARG A 22 -18.00 -10.63 -8.41
CA ARG A 22 -17.52 -12.00 -8.63
C ARG A 22 -16.66 -12.55 -7.50
N LEU A 23 -16.01 -11.71 -6.69
CA LEU A 23 -14.99 -12.13 -5.74
C LEU A 23 -15.57 -12.63 -4.42
N GLY A 24 -15.14 -13.81 -3.99
CA GLY A 24 -15.46 -14.35 -2.66
C GLY A 24 -14.51 -13.84 -1.57
N GLY A 25 -14.75 -14.26 -0.32
CA GLY A 25 -13.93 -13.87 0.82
C GLY A 25 -12.48 -14.38 0.74
N VAL A 26 -12.27 -15.58 0.19
CA VAL A 26 -10.94 -16.17 -0.03
C VAL A 26 -10.16 -15.40 -1.10
N ASP A 27 -10.83 -15.05 -2.21
CA ASP A 27 -10.20 -14.24 -3.27
C ASP A 27 -9.80 -12.86 -2.74
N ALA A 28 -10.71 -12.20 -2.01
CA ALA A 28 -10.43 -10.90 -1.39
C ALA A 28 -9.26 -10.97 -0.40
N THR A 29 -9.23 -12.00 0.46
CA THR A 29 -8.13 -12.22 1.42
C THR A 29 -6.81 -12.42 0.69
N THR A 30 -6.80 -13.26 -0.35
CA THR A 30 -5.60 -13.55 -1.14
C THR A 30 -5.08 -12.31 -1.87
N VAL A 31 -5.98 -11.49 -2.42
CA VAL A 31 -5.64 -10.20 -3.02
C VAL A 31 -5.05 -9.25 -1.98
N GLY A 32 -5.59 -9.23 -0.76
CA GLY A 32 -5.03 -8.46 0.35
C GLY A 32 -3.61 -8.91 0.72
N ILE A 33 -3.39 -10.21 0.93
CA ILE A 33 -2.07 -10.77 1.21
C ILE A 33 -1.10 -10.40 0.09
N GLY A 34 -1.47 -10.62 -1.17
CA GLY A 34 -0.61 -10.26 -2.31
C GLY A 34 -0.39 -8.77 -2.54
N SER A 35 -1.20 -7.92 -1.93
CA SER A 35 -1.00 -6.47 -1.94
C SER A 35 -0.06 -6.00 -0.83
N MET A 36 0.09 -6.79 0.25
CA MET A 36 1.01 -6.50 1.35
C MET A 36 2.36 -7.18 1.13
N VAL A 37 2.35 -8.45 0.72
CA VAL A 37 3.53 -9.26 0.37
C VAL A 37 4.05 -8.83 -1.01
N GLY A 38 4.59 -7.62 -1.04
CA GLY A 38 5.37 -7.04 -2.15
C GLY A 38 6.75 -6.66 -1.63
N ALA A 39 7.28 -5.51 -2.05
CA ALA A 39 8.62 -5.04 -1.70
C ALA A 39 8.87 -4.92 -0.20
N GLY A 40 7.84 -4.60 0.60
CA GLY A 40 7.99 -4.38 2.04
C GLY A 40 8.70 -5.54 2.76
N VAL A 41 8.34 -6.79 2.44
CA VAL A 41 8.96 -7.98 3.06
C VAL A 41 10.41 -8.21 2.60
N PHE A 42 10.79 -7.67 1.44
CA PHE A 42 12.12 -7.88 0.87
C PHE A 42 13.11 -6.79 1.26
N VAL A 43 12.65 -5.54 1.50
CA VAL A 43 13.56 -4.38 1.64
C VAL A 43 13.48 -3.66 2.99
N VAL A 44 12.45 -3.89 3.82
CA VAL A 44 12.26 -3.06 5.03
C VAL A 44 13.06 -3.57 6.24
N PHE A 45 13.36 -4.87 6.30
CA PHE A 45 14.03 -5.45 7.48
C PHE A 45 15.42 -4.84 7.73
N SER A 46 16.22 -4.63 6.68
CA SER A 46 17.56 -4.05 6.80
C SER A 46 17.56 -2.63 7.38
N PRO A 47 16.88 -1.63 6.79
CA PRO A 47 16.84 -0.28 7.36
C PRO A 47 16.12 -0.24 8.72
N ALA A 48 15.13 -1.11 8.95
CA ALA A 48 14.49 -1.21 10.27
C ALA A 48 15.45 -1.73 11.34
N ALA A 49 16.29 -2.72 11.03
CA ALA A 49 17.33 -3.24 11.91
C ALA A 49 18.41 -2.19 12.19
N ALA A 50 18.79 -1.40 11.19
CA ALA A 50 19.75 -0.31 11.34
C ALA A 50 19.31 0.74 12.37
N ILE A 51 18.00 0.94 12.54
CA ILE A 51 17.44 1.95 13.44
C ILE A 51 17.02 1.34 14.80
N ALA A 52 16.36 0.19 14.79
CA ALA A 52 15.80 -0.43 16.00
C ALA A 52 16.72 -1.48 16.65
N GLY A 53 17.73 -1.97 15.92
CA GLY A 53 18.57 -3.06 16.38
C GLY A 53 17.74 -4.30 16.75
N ASN A 54 18.06 -4.89 17.91
CA ASN A 54 17.34 -6.06 18.45
C ASN A 54 15.87 -5.75 18.85
N TRP A 55 15.46 -4.47 18.89
CA TRP A 55 14.08 -4.07 19.14
C TRP A 55 13.21 -4.08 17.88
N LEU A 56 13.74 -4.58 16.75
CA LEU A 56 12.99 -4.77 15.51
C LEU A 56 11.65 -5.52 15.70
N PRO A 57 11.52 -6.58 16.52
CA PRO A 57 10.23 -7.24 16.74
C PRO A 57 9.21 -6.32 17.44
N LEU A 58 9.67 -5.46 18.36
CA LEU A 58 8.82 -4.46 19.01
C LEU A 58 8.37 -3.38 18.01
N ALA A 59 9.28 -2.89 17.15
CA ALA A 59 8.93 -1.95 16.09
C ALA A 59 7.88 -2.54 15.14
N LEU A 60 8.06 -3.80 14.73
CA LEU A 60 7.09 -4.53 13.91
C LEU A 60 5.74 -4.70 14.62
N ALA A 61 5.74 -5.01 15.92
CA ALA A 61 4.52 -5.13 16.71
C ALA A 61 3.75 -3.81 16.80
N ILE A 62 4.44 -2.69 17.02
CA ILE A 62 3.83 -1.34 17.02
C ILE A 62 3.20 -1.04 15.64
N ALA A 63 3.94 -1.31 14.56
CA ALA A 63 3.42 -1.14 13.20
C ALA A 63 2.18 -2.00 12.95
N GLY A 64 2.18 -3.25 13.44
CA GLY A 64 1.05 -4.18 13.37
C GLY A 64 -0.18 -3.68 14.13
N VAL A 65 -0.01 -3.13 15.33
CA VAL A 65 -1.11 -2.53 16.11
C VAL A 65 -1.73 -1.34 15.38
N VAL A 66 -0.90 -0.44 14.84
CA VAL A 66 -1.39 0.71 14.06
C VAL A 66 -2.09 0.25 12.79
N ALA A 67 -1.53 -0.73 12.07
CA ALA A 67 -2.15 -1.33 10.90
C ALA A 67 -3.51 -1.99 11.24
N TYR A 68 -3.62 -2.68 12.37
CA TYR A 68 -4.87 -3.27 12.85
C TYR A 68 -5.94 -2.21 13.12
N CYS A 69 -5.60 -1.12 13.82
CA CYS A 69 -6.52 -0.02 14.07
C CYS A 69 -7.02 0.60 12.75
N ASN A 70 -6.09 0.82 11.81
CA ASN A 70 -6.40 1.39 10.49
C ASN A 70 -7.26 0.46 9.62
N ALA A 71 -6.99 -0.84 9.69
CA ALA A 71 -7.75 -1.89 9.02
C ALA A 71 -9.19 -1.93 9.55
N MET A 72 -9.38 -1.83 10.87
CA MET A 72 -10.71 -1.76 11.49
C MET A 72 -11.47 -0.50 11.08
N ALA A 73 -10.84 0.68 11.13
CA ALA A 73 -11.46 1.92 10.66
C ALA A 73 -11.86 1.86 9.19
N SER A 74 -10.99 1.30 8.34
CA SER A 74 -11.26 1.10 6.91
C SER A 74 -12.43 0.12 6.68
N ALA A 75 -12.46 -0.99 7.43
CA ALA A 75 -13.55 -1.96 7.35
C ALA A 75 -14.89 -1.34 7.78
N GLN A 76 -14.92 -0.59 8.88
CA GLN A 76 -16.12 0.12 9.32
C GLN A 76 -16.68 1.01 8.21
N LEU A 77 -15.84 1.87 7.64
CA LEU A 77 -16.25 2.79 6.58
C LEU A 77 -16.65 2.07 5.30
N ALA A 78 -15.95 1.00 4.91
CA ALA A 78 -16.28 0.22 3.72
C ALA A 78 -17.64 -0.47 3.82
N THR A 79 -18.08 -0.87 5.02
CA THR A 79 -19.43 -1.46 5.20
C THR A 79 -20.56 -0.44 5.07
N VAL A 80 -20.31 0.81 5.46
CA VAL A 80 -21.28 1.92 5.35
C VAL A 80 -21.27 2.52 3.94
N HIS A 81 -20.09 2.59 3.32
CA HIS A 81 -19.86 3.16 2.00
C HIS A 81 -19.15 2.13 1.09
N PRO A 82 -19.86 1.10 0.60
CA PRO A 82 -19.29 0.03 -0.23
C PRO A 82 -19.14 0.49 -1.69
N THR A 83 -18.41 1.60 -1.90
CA THR A 83 -18.12 2.19 -3.21
C THR A 83 -16.62 2.24 -3.43
N SER A 84 -16.21 2.12 -4.68
CA SER A 84 -14.80 2.25 -5.07
C SER A 84 -14.26 3.64 -4.73
N GLY A 85 -13.07 3.73 -4.14
CA GLY A 85 -12.38 5.00 -3.85
C GLY A 85 -11.86 5.19 -2.43
N GLY A 86 -12.11 4.25 -1.51
CA GLY A 86 -11.47 4.21 -0.20
C GLY A 86 -11.66 5.51 0.61
N THR A 87 -10.63 5.91 1.36
CA THR A 87 -10.70 7.05 2.28
C THR A 87 -10.87 8.39 1.59
N TYR A 88 -10.48 8.52 0.32
CA TYR A 88 -10.84 9.72 -0.45
C TYR A 88 -12.36 9.93 -0.42
N ILE A 89 -13.13 8.89 -0.72
CA ILE A 89 -14.60 8.95 -0.69
C ILE A 89 -15.12 9.02 0.75
N TYR A 90 -14.55 8.24 1.67
CA TYR A 90 -15.00 8.24 3.07
C TYR A 90 -14.80 9.61 3.73
N GLY A 91 -13.64 10.22 3.57
CA GLY A 91 -13.33 11.56 4.05
C GLY A 91 -14.24 12.61 3.42
N ARG A 92 -14.48 12.55 2.10
CA ARG A 92 -15.43 13.47 1.44
C ARG A 92 -16.83 13.39 2.03
N ARG A 93 -17.34 12.18 2.27
CA ARG A 93 -18.70 11.95 2.80
C ARG A 93 -18.82 12.30 4.29
N GLN A 94 -17.83 11.94 5.09
CA GLN A 94 -17.90 12.03 6.56
C GLN A 94 -17.35 13.34 7.12
N LEU A 95 -16.37 13.97 6.46
CA LEU A 95 -15.62 15.12 6.97
C LEU A 95 -15.66 16.33 6.02
N GLY A 96 -16.13 16.14 4.79
CA GLY A 96 -16.18 17.17 3.75
C GLY A 96 -15.02 17.11 2.76
N GLU A 97 -15.04 18.02 1.79
CA GLU A 97 -14.20 17.90 0.59
C GLU A 97 -12.70 18.02 0.85
N TRP A 98 -12.28 18.86 1.80
CA TRP A 98 -10.87 19.12 2.08
C TRP A 98 -10.14 17.94 2.75
N PRO A 99 -10.66 17.36 3.84
CA PRO A 99 -10.09 16.13 4.41
C PRO A 99 -10.10 14.98 3.40
N GLY A 100 -11.18 14.86 2.62
CA GLY A 100 -11.26 13.88 1.54
C GLY A 100 -10.15 14.05 0.51
N PHE A 101 -9.93 15.28 0.02
CA PHE A 101 -8.83 15.59 -0.90
C PHE A 101 -7.46 15.30 -0.28
N LEU A 102 -7.21 15.70 0.97
CA LEU A 102 -5.95 15.41 1.67
C LEU A 102 -5.66 13.90 1.69
N ALA A 103 -6.68 13.08 1.98
CA ALA A 103 -6.55 11.64 1.91
C ALA A 103 -6.25 11.16 0.49
N GLY A 104 -7.02 11.59 -0.51
CA GLY A 104 -6.81 11.18 -1.90
C GLY A 104 -5.43 11.56 -2.43
N TRP A 105 -4.98 12.79 -2.16
CA TRP A 105 -3.66 13.29 -2.57
C TRP A 105 -2.54 12.55 -1.85
N GLY A 106 -2.65 12.32 -0.53
CA GLY A 106 -1.70 11.51 0.24
C GLY A 106 -1.64 10.06 -0.22
N PHE A 107 -2.78 9.48 -0.62
CA PHE A 107 -2.82 8.14 -1.21
C PHE A 107 -2.10 8.08 -2.55
N ILE A 108 -2.42 8.99 -3.49
CA ILE A 108 -1.79 9.00 -4.82
C ILE A 108 -0.29 9.13 -4.69
N THR A 109 0.17 10.20 -4.02
CA THR A 109 1.60 10.49 -3.88
C THR A 109 2.32 9.39 -3.10
N GLY A 110 1.76 8.94 -1.97
CA GLY A 110 2.32 7.85 -1.19
C GLY A 110 2.39 6.52 -1.95
N LYS A 111 1.37 6.18 -2.75
CA LYS A 111 1.36 4.94 -3.55
C LYS A 111 2.19 5.01 -4.82
N VAL A 112 2.40 6.20 -5.41
CA VAL A 112 3.39 6.41 -6.47
C VAL A 112 4.79 6.10 -5.95
N ALA A 113 5.13 6.54 -4.74
CA ALA A 113 6.37 6.13 -4.10
C ALA A 113 6.40 4.63 -3.81
N SER A 114 5.27 4.01 -3.39
CA SER A 114 5.23 2.55 -3.29
C SER A 114 5.56 1.84 -4.60
N CYS A 115 5.11 2.36 -5.75
CA CYS A 115 5.48 1.83 -7.06
C CYS A 115 6.99 1.92 -7.30
N ALA A 116 7.63 3.04 -6.96
CA ALA A 116 9.07 3.19 -7.10
C ALA A 116 9.84 2.23 -6.17
N ALA A 117 9.42 2.08 -4.92
CA ALA A 117 10.00 1.10 -3.99
C ALA A 117 9.84 -0.34 -4.50
N MET A 118 8.68 -0.65 -5.10
CA MET A 118 8.41 -1.96 -5.70
C MET A 118 9.31 -2.26 -6.90
N ALA A 119 9.52 -1.26 -7.77
CA ALA A 119 10.41 -1.38 -8.92
C ALA A 119 11.88 -1.49 -8.50
N LEU A 120 12.34 -0.71 -7.51
CA LEU A 120 13.70 -0.81 -6.96
C LEU A 120 13.95 -2.18 -6.32
N ALA A 121 12.99 -2.69 -5.54
CA ALA A 121 13.09 -4.02 -4.95
C ALA A 121 13.18 -5.10 -6.03
N PHE A 122 12.40 -5.00 -7.11
CA PHE A 122 12.55 -5.88 -8.26
C PHE A 122 13.97 -5.80 -8.85
N GLY A 123 14.47 -4.58 -9.11
CA GLY A 123 15.81 -4.38 -9.66
C GLY A 123 16.92 -4.97 -8.79
N LEU A 124 16.83 -4.75 -7.47
CA LEU A 124 17.79 -5.23 -6.49
C LEU A 124 17.92 -6.76 -6.49
N TYR A 125 16.79 -7.48 -6.62
CA TYR A 125 16.77 -8.94 -6.56
C TYR A 125 16.99 -9.61 -7.92
N ALA A 126 16.51 -9.00 -9.00
CA ALA A 126 16.55 -9.60 -10.34
C ALA A 126 17.85 -9.30 -11.11
N ALA A 127 18.41 -8.10 -10.92
CA ALA A 127 19.59 -7.63 -11.65
C ALA A 127 20.34 -6.59 -10.80
N PRO A 128 21.01 -6.99 -9.71
CA PRO A 128 21.61 -6.06 -8.75
C PRO A 128 22.59 -5.07 -9.38
N GLU A 129 23.40 -5.50 -10.34
CA GLU A 129 24.35 -4.63 -11.07
C GLU A 129 23.67 -3.55 -11.92
N PHE A 130 22.43 -3.78 -12.34
CA PHE A 130 21.63 -2.89 -13.19
C PHE A 130 20.29 -2.53 -12.53
N ALA A 131 20.25 -2.50 -11.19
CA ALA A 131 18.99 -2.46 -10.43
C ALA A 131 18.06 -1.31 -10.87
N THR A 132 18.59 -0.09 -11.02
CA THR A 132 17.82 1.08 -11.47
C THR A 132 17.33 0.93 -12.91
N ALA A 133 18.16 0.42 -13.82
CA ALA A 133 17.78 0.22 -15.21
C ALA A 133 16.69 -0.86 -15.34
N ALA A 134 16.82 -1.96 -14.60
CA ALA A 134 15.81 -3.02 -14.51
C ALA A 134 14.49 -2.50 -13.91
N ALA A 135 14.56 -1.68 -12.86
CA ALA A 135 13.39 -1.03 -12.25
C ALA A 135 12.65 -0.14 -13.24
N VAL A 136 13.37 0.72 -14.00
CA VAL A 136 12.78 1.58 -15.03
C VAL A 136 12.15 0.74 -16.14
N ALA A 137 12.84 -0.30 -16.62
CA ALA A 137 12.32 -1.19 -17.64
C ALA A 137 11.03 -1.90 -17.19
N ALA A 138 10.96 -2.36 -15.94
CA ALA A 138 9.76 -2.95 -15.36
C ALA A 138 8.59 -1.95 -15.30
N VAL A 139 8.83 -0.70 -14.91
CA VAL A 139 7.79 0.34 -14.89
C VAL A 139 7.26 0.62 -16.29
N VAL A 140 8.15 0.77 -17.27
CA VAL A 140 7.76 1.00 -18.68
C VAL A 140 6.94 -0.17 -19.21
N LEU A 141 7.41 -1.40 -19.01
CA LEU A 141 6.73 -2.61 -19.47
C LEU A 141 5.36 -2.78 -18.82
N LEU A 142 5.27 -2.65 -17.49
CA LEU A 142 4.00 -2.82 -16.77
C LEU A 142 3.01 -1.67 -17.03
N THR A 143 3.51 -0.47 -17.29
CA THR A 143 2.67 0.64 -17.77
C THR A 143 2.09 0.31 -19.14
N GLY A 144 2.90 -0.23 -20.07
CA GLY A 144 2.42 -0.70 -21.37
C GLY A 144 1.35 -1.79 -21.24
N VAL A 145 1.58 -2.79 -20.38
CA VAL A 145 0.60 -3.84 -20.07
C VAL A 145 -0.71 -3.25 -19.53
N ASN A 146 -0.63 -2.29 -18.59
CA ASN A 146 -1.80 -1.64 -18.02
C ASN A 146 -2.57 -0.81 -19.07
N LEU A 147 -1.86 -0.12 -19.97
CA LEU A 147 -2.46 0.65 -21.07
C LEU A 147 -3.20 -0.24 -22.09
N MET A 148 -2.80 -1.51 -22.23
CA MET A 148 -3.52 -2.51 -23.02
C MET A 148 -4.78 -3.08 -22.32
N GLY A 149 -5.14 -2.55 -21.15
CA GLY A 149 -6.29 -3.00 -20.36
C GLY A 149 -6.09 -4.37 -19.72
N ILE A 150 -4.86 -4.90 -19.72
CA ILE A 150 -4.54 -6.18 -19.10
C ILE A 150 -4.54 -5.98 -17.59
N THR A 151 -5.60 -6.44 -16.95
CA THR A 151 -5.70 -6.44 -15.49
C THR A 151 -5.30 -7.81 -14.94
N ARG A 152 -4.68 -7.80 -13.77
CA ARG A 152 -4.34 -9.03 -13.05
C ARG A 152 -5.64 -9.72 -12.64
N THR A 153 -5.80 -10.98 -13.04
CA THR A 153 -6.92 -11.79 -12.61
C THR A 153 -6.74 -12.24 -11.16
N ALA A 154 -7.85 -12.49 -10.46
CA ALA A 154 -7.80 -13.05 -9.11
C ALA A 154 -7.05 -14.40 -9.07
N TRP A 155 -7.16 -15.21 -10.13
CA TRP A 155 -6.45 -16.49 -10.26
C TRP A 155 -4.93 -16.30 -10.32
N ALA A 156 -4.42 -15.36 -11.14
CA ALA A 156 -2.99 -15.11 -11.26
C ALA A 156 -2.41 -14.55 -9.94
N THR A 157 -3.18 -13.69 -9.26
CA THR A 157 -2.80 -13.19 -7.94
C THR A 157 -2.67 -14.33 -6.93
N ARG A 158 -3.61 -15.28 -6.94
CA ARG A 158 -3.58 -16.43 -6.04
C ARG A 158 -2.33 -17.29 -6.23
N TRP A 159 -2.00 -17.65 -7.46
CA TRP A 159 -0.79 -18.43 -7.73
C TRP A 159 0.47 -17.72 -7.29
N ILE A 160 0.60 -16.43 -7.63
CA ILE A 160 1.78 -15.65 -7.26
C ILE A 160 1.92 -15.56 -5.75
N VAL A 161 0.83 -15.27 -5.02
CA VAL A 161 0.86 -15.21 -3.55
C VAL A 161 1.24 -16.55 -2.94
N SER A 162 0.65 -17.65 -3.42
CA SER A 162 0.96 -18.98 -2.90
C SER A 162 2.44 -19.33 -3.07
N ILE A 163 3.01 -19.05 -4.26
CA ILE A 163 4.43 -19.30 -4.55
C ILE A 163 5.32 -18.44 -3.63
N VAL A 164 5.03 -17.16 -3.53
CA VAL A 164 5.82 -16.22 -2.71
C VAL A 164 5.76 -16.62 -1.24
N VAL A 165 4.57 -16.92 -0.71
CA VAL A 165 4.42 -17.35 0.69
C VAL A 165 5.14 -18.67 0.95
N ALA A 166 5.06 -19.64 0.03
CA ALA A 166 5.78 -20.91 0.16
C ALA A 166 7.30 -20.70 0.22
N ILE A 167 7.84 -19.81 -0.62
CA ILE A 167 9.28 -19.50 -0.61
C ILE A 167 9.66 -18.72 0.65
N LEU A 168 8.82 -17.81 1.14
CA LEU A 168 9.09 -17.12 2.41
C LEU A 168 9.07 -18.09 3.61
N VAL A 169 8.16 -19.06 3.63
CA VAL A 169 8.16 -20.12 4.64
C VAL A 169 9.42 -20.98 4.54
N PHE A 170 9.85 -21.32 3.32
CA PHE A 170 11.13 -22.00 3.10
C PHE A 170 12.31 -21.20 3.66
N VAL A 171 12.39 -19.90 3.37
CA VAL A 171 13.43 -19.00 3.92
C VAL A 171 13.40 -18.97 5.44
N ILE A 172 12.21 -18.89 6.06
CA ILE A 172 12.05 -18.95 7.52
C ILE A 172 12.64 -20.25 8.09
N VAL A 173 12.31 -21.39 7.47
CA VAL A 173 12.80 -22.70 7.94
C VAL A 173 14.32 -22.79 7.81
N VAL A 174 14.88 -22.38 6.67
CA VAL A 174 16.33 -22.38 6.45
C VAL A 174 17.04 -21.46 7.44
N ALA A 175 16.51 -20.26 7.69
CA ALA A 175 17.13 -19.32 8.62
C ALA A 175 17.20 -19.84 10.06
N PHE A 176 16.18 -20.58 10.53
CA PHE A 176 16.20 -21.19 11.86
C PHE A 176 17.04 -22.47 11.96
N ASP A 177 17.23 -23.19 10.85
CA ASP A 177 17.99 -24.45 10.82
C ASP A 177 19.50 -24.21 10.60
N ALA A 178 19.85 -23.12 9.92
CA ALA A 178 21.23 -22.76 9.62
C ALA A 178 22.00 -22.27 10.86
N GLU A 179 23.31 -22.49 10.86
CA GLU A 179 24.18 -21.89 11.89
C GLU A 179 24.15 -20.36 11.81
N PRO A 180 23.91 -19.64 12.93
CA PRO A 180 23.91 -18.19 12.94
C PRO A 180 25.24 -17.61 12.45
N ILE A 181 25.17 -16.71 11.47
CA ILE A 181 26.32 -16.06 10.84
C ILE A 181 26.69 -14.72 11.49
N GLY A 182 25.86 -14.20 12.38
CA GLY A 182 26.14 -12.96 13.10
C GLY A 182 25.77 -13.04 14.57
N GLN A 183 26.29 -12.07 15.34
CA GLN A 183 26.11 -12.03 16.78
C GLN A 183 24.92 -11.14 17.14
N ASN A 184 24.05 -11.63 18.02
CA ASN A 184 23.04 -10.82 18.70
C ASN A 184 23.69 -10.00 19.82
N LEU A 185 24.56 -9.06 19.43
CA LEU A 185 25.10 -8.08 20.37
C LEU A 185 23.97 -7.12 20.78
N PRO A 186 23.88 -6.73 22.07
CA PRO A 186 23.08 -5.58 22.45
C PRO A 186 23.52 -4.41 21.59
N VAL A 187 22.63 -3.92 20.72
CA VAL A 187 22.93 -2.71 19.95
C VAL A 187 22.82 -1.55 20.93
N ASP A 188 23.96 -1.03 21.38
CA ASP A 188 24.04 0.24 22.09
C ASP A 188 23.41 1.32 21.20
N GLY A 189 22.36 1.99 21.69
CA GLY A 189 21.74 3.12 20.99
C GLY A 189 20.28 2.96 20.53
N ALA A 190 19.60 1.87 20.85
CA ALA A 190 18.15 1.76 20.57
C ALA A 190 17.35 2.77 21.42
N SER A 191 16.98 3.89 20.81
CA SER A 191 16.14 4.91 21.44
C SER A 191 14.65 4.61 21.21
N PRO A 192 13.75 5.03 22.12
CA PRO A 192 12.30 4.97 21.87
C PRO A 192 11.90 5.62 20.54
N TYR A 193 12.60 6.68 20.14
CA TYR A 193 12.42 7.34 18.85
C TYR A 193 12.78 6.42 17.68
N GLY A 194 13.92 5.71 17.75
CA GLY A 194 14.34 4.76 16.72
C GLY A 194 13.35 3.60 16.54
N ILE A 195 12.82 3.07 17.63
CA ILE A 195 11.80 2.00 17.57
C ILE A 195 10.53 2.49 16.84
N LEU A 196 10.08 3.71 17.13
CA LEU A 196 8.93 4.33 16.44
C LEU A 196 9.25 4.63 14.97
N GLN A 197 10.46 5.08 14.66
CA GLN A 197 10.88 5.32 13.29
C GLN A 197 10.89 4.02 12.46
N ALA A 198 11.45 2.93 13.01
CA ALA A 198 11.43 1.61 12.39
C ALA A 198 9.99 1.06 12.23
N ALA A 199 9.11 1.29 13.21
CA ALA A 199 7.70 0.95 13.10
C ALA A 199 7.01 1.71 11.95
N GLY A 200 7.37 3.00 11.76
CA GLY A 200 6.93 3.79 10.61
C GLY A 200 7.37 3.21 9.28
N LEU A 201 8.60 2.69 9.18
CA LEU A 201 9.09 1.99 7.98
C LEU A 201 8.36 0.65 7.76
N PHE A 202 8.14 -0.14 8.81
CA PHE A 202 7.36 -1.39 8.71
C PHE A 202 5.92 -1.17 8.26
N PHE A 203 5.34 -0.01 8.57
CA PHE A 203 4.00 0.32 8.11
C PHE A 203 3.86 0.24 6.57
N PHE A 204 4.93 0.56 5.83
CA PHE A 204 4.98 0.35 4.38
C PHE A 204 4.59 -1.07 3.97
N ALA A 205 5.09 -2.07 4.68
CA ALA A 205 4.87 -3.49 4.39
C ALA A 205 3.42 -3.94 4.65
N PHE A 206 2.67 -3.21 5.48
CA PHE A 206 1.27 -3.51 5.81
C PHE A 206 0.26 -2.76 4.95
N ALA A 207 0.64 -1.68 4.27
CA ALA A 207 -0.29 -0.76 3.60
C ALA A 207 -1.14 -1.36 2.44
N GLY A 208 -1.03 -2.66 2.15
CA GLY A 208 -1.73 -3.37 1.08
C GLY A 208 -3.17 -3.80 1.41
N TYR A 209 -3.55 -3.98 2.67
CA TYR A 209 -4.91 -4.44 3.04
C TYR A 209 -6.03 -3.51 2.54
N ALA A 210 -5.76 -2.21 2.38
CA ALA A 210 -6.73 -1.22 1.87
C ALA A 210 -7.23 -1.54 0.47
N ARG A 211 -6.51 -2.34 -0.31
CA ARG A 211 -7.00 -2.76 -1.63
C ARG A 211 -8.35 -3.46 -1.53
N ILE A 212 -8.55 -4.29 -0.51
CA ILE A 212 -9.83 -4.98 -0.27
C ILE A 212 -10.95 -3.96 -0.05
N ALA A 213 -10.71 -2.91 0.74
CA ALA A 213 -11.70 -1.86 0.99
C ALA A 213 -12.09 -1.08 -0.29
N THR A 214 -11.16 -0.96 -1.25
CA THR A 214 -11.43 -0.30 -2.54
C THR A 214 -12.19 -1.18 -3.54
N MET A 215 -12.31 -2.49 -3.30
CA MET A 215 -12.95 -3.46 -4.20
C MET A 215 -14.40 -3.78 -3.79
N GLY A 216 -15.06 -2.87 -3.06
CA GLY A 216 -16.41 -3.12 -2.54
C GLY A 216 -17.49 -3.38 -3.61
N GLU A 217 -17.23 -2.95 -4.84
CA GLU A 217 -18.10 -3.21 -5.99
C GLU A 217 -17.83 -4.57 -6.67
N GLU A 218 -16.68 -5.21 -6.40
CA GLU A 218 -16.27 -6.50 -6.99
C GLU A 218 -16.48 -7.68 -6.01
N ILE A 219 -16.63 -7.41 -4.71
CA ILE A 219 -16.77 -8.42 -3.65
C ILE A 219 -18.26 -8.79 -3.43
N ARG A 220 -18.53 -10.09 -3.30
CA ARG A 220 -19.85 -10.62 -2.90
C ARG A 220 -20.16 -10.26 -1.45
N ASP A 221 -21.40 -9.86 -1.14
CA ASP A 221 -21.82 -9.43 0.21
C ASP A 221 -20.75 -8.55 0.92
N PRO A 222 -20.43 -7.36 0.36
CA PRO A 222 -19.28 -6.56 0.79
C PRO A 222 -19.37 -6.15 2.27
N LYS A 223 -20.59 -5.99 2.81
CA LYS A 223 -20.82 -5.66 4.23
C LYS A 223 -20.29 -6.74 5.18
N LYS A 224 -20.31 -8.00 4.77
CA LYS A 224 -19.86 -9.14 5.59
C LYS A 224 -18.48 -9.64 5.23
N LEU A 225 -18.10 -9.62 3.96
CA LEU A 225 -16.84 -10.20 3.49
C LEU A 225 -15.65 -9.24 3.59
N ILE A 226 -15.83 -7.93 3.35
CA ILE A 226 -14.71 -6.97 3.41
C ILE A 226 -14.03 -6.97 4.78
N PRO A 227 -14.75 -6.85 5.91
CA PRO A 227 -14.11 -6.79 7.23
C PRO A 227 -13.32 -8.06 7.56
N ARG A 228 -13.90 -9.24 7.26
CA ARG A 228 -13.25 -10.53 7.50
C ARG A 228 -12.02 -10.71 6.63
N ALA A 229 -12.10 -10.35 5.34
CA ALA A 229 -10.99 -10.48 4.40
C ALA A 229 -9.84 -9.53 4.76
N ILE A 230 -10.13 -8.29 5.16
CA ILE A 230 -9.12 -7.34 5.64
C ILE A 230 -8.38 -7.89 6.86
N LEU A 231 -9.14 -8.35 7.86
CA LEU A 231 -8.55 -8.88 9.10
C LEU A 231 -7.76 -10.16 8.87
N ALA A 232 -8.31 -11.12 8.12
CA ALA A 232 -7.63 -12.37 7.81
C ALA A 232 -6.32 -12.12 7.06
N ALA A 233 -6.35 -11.25 6.04
CA ALA A 233 -5.16 -10.91 5.29
C ALA A 233 -4.11 -10.26 6.21
N LEU A 234 -4.50 -9.28 7.01
CA LEU A 234 -3.58 -8.58 7.91
C LEU A 234 -2.95 -9.52 8.94
N VAL A 235 -3.73 -10.38 9.59
CA VAL A 235 -3.23 -11.31 10.60
C VAL A 235 -2.25 -12.32 9.99
N VAL A 236 -2.58 -12.90 8.83
CA VAL A 236 -1.69 -13.85 8.14
C VAL A 236 -0.37 -13.17 7.77
N THR A 237 -0.44 -11.97 7.19
CA THR A 237 0.77 -11.23 6.79
C THR A 237 1.60 -10.78 8.00
N LEU A 238 0.96 -10.31 9.07
CA LEU A 238 1.64 -9.93 10.30
C LEU A 238 2.36 -11.12 10.94
N ALA A 239 1.72 -12.28 11.02
CA ALA A 239 2.34 -13.51 11.53
C ALA A 239 3.55 -13.91 10.67
N LEU A 240 3.41 -13.89 9.35
CA LEU A 240 4.50 -14.19 8.41
C LEU A 240 5.68 -13.24 8.62
N TYR A 241 5.44 -11.93 8.70
CA TYR A 241 6.50 -10.94 8.88
C TYR A 241 7.15 -11.01 10.26
N ALA A 242 6.39 -11.33 11.30
CA ALA A 242 6.92 -11.48 12.66
C ALA A 242 7.85 -12.68 12.74
N VAL A 243 7.43 -13.84 12.23
CA VAL A 243 8.28 -15.03 12.21
C VAL A 243 9.50 -14.83 11.32
N LEU A 244 9.35 -14.22 10.15
CA LEU A 244 10.49 -13.88 9.28
C LEU A 244 11.46 -12.90 9.95
N GLY A 245 10.98 -11.85 10.61
CA GLY A 245 11.83 -10.89 11.31
C GLY A 245 12.62 -11.54 12.45
N LEU A 246 11.99 -12.45 13.20
CA LEU A 246 12.67 -13.23 14.23
C LEU A 246 13.72 -14.17 13.62
N ALA A 247 13.38 -14.88 12.54
CA ALA A 247 14.30 -15.77 11.83
C ALA A 247 15.54 -15.03 11.30
N LEU A 248 15.35 -13.84 10.72
CA LEU A 248 16.45 -13.02 10.22
C LEU A 248 17.36 -12.50 11.36
N LEU A 249 16.78 -12.13 12.50
CA LEU A 249 17.56 -11.71 13.68
C LEU A 249 18.31 -12.88 14.32
N ASP A 250 17.70 -14.05 14.37
CA ASP A 250 18.35 -15.26 14.88
C ASP A 250 19.54 -15.66 14.00
N PHE A 251 19.34 -15.67 12.68
CA PHE A 251 20.36 -16.06 11.72
C PHE A 251 21.49 -15.02 11.56
N MET A 252 21.17 -13.73 11.45
CA MET A 252 22.15 -12.69 11.08
C MET A 252 22.56 -11.80 12.25
N GLY A 253 21.76 -11.71 13.31
CA GLY A 253 21.85 -10.64 14.29
C GLY A 253 21.51 -9.26 13.70
N ALA A 254 21.21 -8.29 14.58
CA ALA A 254 20.76 -6.97 14.13
C ALA A 254 21.81 -6.19 13.32
N GLY A 255 23.10 -6.31 13.67
CA GLY A 255 24.18 -5.58 13.00
C GLY A 255 24.38 -6.00 11.54
N LEU A 256 24.44 -7.31 11.28
CA LEU A 256 24.60 -7.80 9.91
C LEU A 256 23.31 -7.63 9.10
N LEU A 257 22.14 -7.80 9.74
CA LEU A 257 20.85 -7.50 9.10
C LEU A 257 20.77 -6.03 8.65
N ALA A 258 21.23 -5.11 9.49
CA ALA A 258 21.31 -3.68 9.16
C ALA A 258 22.26 -3.39 7.99
N ALA A 259 23.35 -4.14 7.87
CA ALA A 259 24.36 -3.95 6.81
C ALA A 259 24.01 -4.67 5.49
N THR A 260 23.00 -5.55 5.47
CA THR A 260 22.68 -6.39 4.31
C THR A 260 21.43 -5.89 3.58
N PRO A 261 21.54 -5.30 2.38
CA PRO A 261 20.37 -4.72 1.68
C PRO A 261 19.31 -5.73 1.27
N ALA A 262 19.71 -6.98 0.97
CA ALA A 262 18.82 -8.06 0.54
C ALA A 262 18.98 -9.30 1.45
N PRO A 263 18.54 -9.24 2.72
CA PRO A 263 18.86 -10.25 3.73
C PRO A 263 18.29 -11.63 3.40
N LEU A 264 17.17 -11.69 2.66
CA LEU A 264 16.58 -12.97 2.23
C LEU A 264 17.49 -13.70 1.22
N LEU A 265 18.29 -12.99 0.42
CA LEU A 265 19.26 -13.64 -0.47
C LEU A 265 20.38 -14.29 0.33
N ALA A 266 20.87 -13.64 1.39
CA ALA A 266 21.89 -14.19 2.29
C ALA A 266 21.43 -15.50 2.94
N VAL A 267 20.16 -15.61 3.36
CA VAL A 267 19.59 -16.89 3.81
C VAL A 267 19.57 -17.92 2.68
N GLY A 268 19.23 -17.50 1.47
CA GLY A 268 19.21 -18.37 0.29
C GLY A 268 20.59 -18.93 -0.10
N GLU A 269 21.67 -18.23 0.23
CA GLU A 269 23.05 -18.67 -0.03
C GLU A 269 23.47 -19.88 0.81
N VAL A 270 22.83 -20.09 1.96
CA VAL A 270 23.04 -21.28 2.81
C VAL A 270 22.68 -22.55 2.05
N VAL A 271 21.66 -22.48 1.18
CA VAL A 271 21.22 -23.60 0.35
C VAL A 271 22.13 -23.67 -0.87
N GLY A 272 23.19 -24.47 -0.74
CA GLY A 272 24.23 -24.65 -1.75
C GLY A 272 23.71 -24.94 -3.16
N GLY A 273 24.55 -24.65 -4.16
CA GLY A 273 24.19 -24.84 -5.57
C GLY A 273 23.28 -23.75 -6.16
N GLY A 274 23.07 -22.63 -5.45
CA GLY A 274 22.31 -21.47 -5.94
C GLY A 274 20.79 -21.65 -5.99
N VAL A 275 20.27 -22.77 -5.47
CA VAL A 275 18.84 -23.06 -5.48
C VAL A 275 18.07 -22.09 -4.57
N GLY A 276 18.58 -21.83 -3.36
CA GLY A 276 17.94 -20.92 -2.42
C GLY A 276 17.90 -19.48 -2.93
N THR A 277 19.03 -18.96 -3.43
CA THR A 277 19.11 -17.62 -4.02
C THR A 277 18.17 -17.48 -5.22
N THR A 278 18.12 -18.46 -6.11
CA THR A 278 17.20 -18.48 -7.26
C THR A 278 15.74 -18.46 -6.81
N ALA A 279 15.37 -19.28 -5.81
CA ALA A 279 14.01 -19.30 -5.26
C ALA A 279 13.63 -17.93 -4.69
N VAL A 280 14.50 -17.31 -3.89
CA VAL A 280 14.28 -15.98 -3.32
C VAL A 280 14.14 -14.92 -4.41
N THR A 281 14.99 -14.94 -5.44
CA THR A 281 14.89 -14.02 -6.58
C THR A 281 13.57 -14.17 -7.34
N ILE A 282 13.09 -15.41 -7.55
CA ILE A 282 11.79 -15.68 -8.17
C ILE A 282 10.66 -15.10 -7.29
N ALA A 283 10.69 -15.35 -5.98
CA ALA A 283 9.69 -14.82 -5.06
C ALA A 283 9.66 -13.29 -5.06
N ALA A 284 10.82 -12.66 -4.92
CA ALA A 284 10.94 -11.20 -4.94
C ALA A 284 10.43 -10.61 -6.26
N THR A 285 10.80 -11.21 -7.38
CA THR A 285 10.37 -10.76 -8.71
C THR A 285 8.86 -10.87 -8.90
N LEU A 286 8.27 -12.04 -8.60
CA LEU A 286 6.83 -12.27 -8.74
C LEU A 286 6.02 -11.37 -7.81
N ALA A 287 6.47 -11.21 -6.55
CA ALA A 287 5.84 -10.34 -5.57
C ALA A 287 5.90 -8.87 -6.02
N CYS A 288 7.08 -8.39 -6.38
CA CYS A 288 7.30 -6.98 -6.74
C CYS A 288 6.59 -6.60 -8.04
N LEU A 289 6.79 -7.34 -9.13
CA LEU A 289 6.12 -7.03 -10.41
C LEU A 289 4.60 -7.18 -10.30
N GLY A 290 4.14 -8.21 -9.59
CA GLY A 290 2.72 -8.44 -9.36
C GLY A 290 2.05 -7.32 -8.58
N ALA A 291 2.69 -6.84 -7.50
CA ALA A 291 2.17 -5.74 -6.71
C ALA A 291 2.34 -4.38 -7.41
N LEU A 292 3.41 -4.18 -8.20
CA LEU A 292 3.64 -2.97 -8.99
C LEU A 292 2.55 -2.77 -10.04
N LEU A 293 2.24 -3.80 -10.84
CA LEU A 293 1.14 -3.75 -11.81
C LEU A 293 -0.18 -3.40 -11.14
N ALA A 294 -0.43 -4.00 -9.98
CA ALA A 294 -1.63 -3.77 -9.20
C ALA A 294 -1.70 -2.32 -8.68
N LEU A 295 -0.58 -1.76 -8.23
CA LEU A 295 -0.49 -0.39 -7.71
C LEU A 295 -0.64 0.67 -8.79
N ILE A 296 0.03 0.53 -9.95
CA ILE A 296 -0.12 1.46 -11.09
C ILE A 296 -1.61 1.60 -11.44
N ALA A 297 -2.29 0.46 -11.65
CA ALA A 297 -3.73 0.46 -11.94
C ALA A 297 -4.57 1.12 -10.83
N GLY A 298 -4.25 0.86 -9.55
CA GLY A 298 -4.99 1.39 -8.41
C GLY A 298 -4.84 2.91 -8.23
N VAL A 299 -3.62 3.42 -8.41
CA VAL A 299 -3.32 4.85 -8.32
C VAL A 299 -4.01 5.61 -9.44
N SER A 300 -3.90 5.13 -10.68
CA SER A 300 -4.51 5.79 -11.83
C SER A 300 -6.04 5.82 -11.76
N ARG A 301 -6.68 4.77 -11.23
CA ARG A 301 -8.13 4.76 -10.94
C ARG A 301 -8.51 5.81 -9.89
N THR A 302 -7.68 6.00 -8.87
CA THR A 302 -7.92 7.02 -7.84
C THR A 302 -7.74 8.42 -8.40
N MET A 303 -6.69 8.66 -9.20
CA MET A 303 -6.49 9.91 -9.93
C MET A 303 -7.67 10.24 -10.85
N PHE A 304 -8.16 9.25 -11.60
CA PHE A 304 -9.34 9.37 -12.45
C PHE A 304 -10.59 9.75 -11.65
N ALA A 305 -10.84 9.09 -10.51
CA ALA A 305 -11.98 9.41 -9.64
C ALA A 305 -11.89 10.84 -9.08
N MET A 306 -10.71 11.26 -8.62
CA MET A 306 -10.47 12.62 -8.15
C MET A 306 -10.65 13.67 -9.25
N ALA A 307 -10.20 13.38 -10.47
CA ALA A 307 -10.38 14.26 -11.62
C ALA A 307 -11.85 14.42 -12.01
N ARG A 308 -12.66 13.35 -11.92
CA ARG A 308 -14.12 13.41 -12.15
C ARG A 308 -14.85 14.30 -11.14
N GLU A 309 -14.41 14.29 -9.88
CA GLU A 309 -14.90 15.17 -8.82
C GLU A 309 -14.32 16.60 -8.91
N GLY A 310 -13.48 16.87 -9.91
CA GLY A 310 -12.81 18.15 -10.16
C GLY A 310 -11.74 18.50 -9.12
N ASP A 311 -11.26 17.53 -8.34
CA ASP A 311 -10.18 17.73 -7.38
C ASP A 311 -8.79 17.65 -8.03
N LEU A 312 -8.70 17.11 -9.24
CA LEU A 312 -7.51 17.13 -10.11
C LEU A 312 -7.87 17.69 -11.50
N PRO A 313 -6.87 18.09 -12.32
CA PRO A 313 -7.11 18.52 -13.70
C PRO A 313 -7.96 17.52 -14.49
N ARG A 314 -8.96 18.03 -15.22
CA ARG A 314 -9.94 17.21 -15.97
C ARG A 314 -9.29 16.28 -17.00
N ALA A 315 -8.09 16.59 -17.48
CA ALA A 315 -7.34 15.73 -18.39
C ALA A 315 -7.11 14.32 -17.81
N PHE A 316 -6.92 14.17 -16.50
CA PHE A 316 -6.78 12.86 -15.86
C PHE A 316 -8.08 12.05 -15.81
N ALA A 317 -9.22 12.65 -16.16
CA ALA A 317 -10.49 11.94 -16.35
C ALA A 317 -10.67 11.42 -17.79
N SER A 318 -9.68 11.61 -18.68
CA SER A 318 -9.72 11.08 -20.04
C SER A 318 -9.49 9.56 -20.06
N VAL A 319 -10.31 8.85 -20.83
CA VAL A 319 -10.27 7.38 -20.94
C VAL A 319 -9.95 6.99 -22.36
N TRP A 320 -9.05 6.01 -22.54
CA TRP A 320 -8.73 5.44 -23.84
C TRP A 320 -9.93 4.65 -24.38
N GLU A 321 -10.39 4.95 -25.59
CA GLU A 321 -11.66 4.41 -26.12
C GLU A 321 -11.65 2.89 -26.29
N ARG A 322 -10.54 2.31 -26.78
CA ARG A 322 -10.36 0.88 -27.02
C ARG A 322 -10.26 0.03 -25.75
N PHE A 323 -9.40 0.42 -24.79
CA PHE A 323 -9.09 -0.39 -23.61
C PHE A 323 -9.77 0.09 -22.31
N LYS A 324 -10.49 1.22 -22.36
CA LYS A 324 -11.22 1.80 -21.22
C LYS A 324 -10.35 2.11 -19.99
N VAL A 325 -9.10 2.52 -20.22
CA VAL A 325 -8.12 2.86 -19.18
C VAL A 325 -7.81 4.37 -19.13
N PRO A 326 -7.55 4.95 -17.94
CA PRO A 326 -7.21 6.38 -17.80
C PRO A 326 -5.74 6.65 -18.18
N TYR A 327 -5.45 6.64 -19.48
CA TYR A 327 -4.08 6.62 -20.01
C TYR A 327 -3.20 7.81 -19.57
N LEU A 328 -3.77 9.03 -19.45
CA LEU A 328 -2.99 10.19 -18.96
C LEU A 328 -2.61 10.05 -17.49
N ALA A 329 -3.46 9.43 -16.67
CA ALA A 329 -3.14 9.16 -15.28
C ALA A 329 -2.04 8.08 -15.20
N ASP A 330 -2.13 7.02 -16.00
CA ASP A 330 -1.10 5.98 -16.07
C ASP A 330 0.27 6.53 -16.48
N LEU A 331 0.32 7.35 -17.53
CA LEU A 331 1.57 7.96 -18.00
C LEU A 331 2.15 8.93 -16.97
N ALA A 332 1.31 9.72 -16.30
CA ALA A 332 1.77 10.61 -15.23
C ALA A 332 2.33 9.83 -14.03
N VAL A 333 1.67 8.75 -13.62
CA VAL A 333 2.17 7.84 -12.57
C VAL A 333 3.53 7.28 -13.00
N ALA A 334 3.64 6.71 -14.19
CA ALA A 334 4.89 6.14 -14.69
C ALA A 334 6.03 7.18 -14.74
N ALA A 335 5.75 8.40 -15.23
CA ALA A 335 6.73 9.47 -15.28
C ALA A 335 7.25 9.86 -13.89
N VAL A 336 6.36 10.02 -12.90
CA VAL A 336 6.77 10.34 -11.52
C VAL A 336 7.51 9.17 -10.88
N VAL A 337 7.08 7.92 -11.12
CA VAL A 337 7.81 6.74 -10.64
C VAL A 337 9.24 6.73 -11.20
N ILE A 338 9.42 6.90 -12.52
CA ILE A 338 10.74 6.94 -13.15
C ILE A 338 11.58 8.08 -12.59
N PHE A 339 11.00 9.26 -12.38
CA PHE A 339 11.70 10.38 -11.74
C PHE A 339 12.19 10.00 -10.33
N LEU A 340 11.36 9.33 -9.52
CA LEU A 340 11.77 8.86 -8.19
C LEU A 340 12.89 7.80 -8.28
N LEU A 341 12.81 6.87 -9.24
CA LEU A 341 13.85 5.85 -9.46
C LEU A 341 15.22 6.45 -9.80
N LEU A 342 15.24 7.59 -10.49
CA LEU A 342 16.47 8.25 -10.93
C LEU A 342 17.05 9.23 -9.89
N THR A 343 16.28 9.63 -8.89
CA THR A 343 16.66 10.70 -7.96
C THR A 343 16.65 10.32 -6.49
N GLN A 344 15.95 9.26 -6.11
CA GLN A 344 15.74 8.87 -4.72
C GLN A 344 16.27 7.46 -4.44
N ASP A 345 16.67 7.24 -3.20
CA ASP A 345 17.04 5.92 -2.68
C ASP A 345 15.81 5.16 -2.15
N VAL A 346 15.99 3.86 -1.86
CA VAL A 346 14.91 3.00 -1.37
C VAL A 346 14.32 3.53 -0.06
N LEU A 347 15.17 3.98 0.86
CA LEU A 347 14.73 4.43 2.18
C LEU A 347 13.88 5.70 2.10
N ALA A 348 14.29 6.71 1.32
CA ALA A 348 13.52 7.94 1.16
C ALA A 348 12.16 7.64 0.52
N VAL A 349 12.11 6.77 -0.49
CA VAL A 349 10.86 6.39 -1.16
C VAL A 349 9.93 5.61 -0.22
N VAL A 350 10.47 4.68 0.58
CA VAL A 350 9.70 3.94 1.60
C VAL A 350 9.16 4.88 2.69
N GLY A 351 9.98 5.81 3.18
CA GLY A 351 9.57 6.80 4.18
C GLY A 351 8.51 7.76 3.64
N PHE A 352 8.72 8.31 2.43
CA PHE A 352 7.75 9.18 1.75
C PHE A 352 6.42 8.46 1.52
N SER A 353 6.47 7.21 1.07
CA SER A 353 5.31 6.36 0.89
C SER A 353 4.54 6.16 2.19
N SER A 354 5.26 5.80 3.26
CA SER A 354 4.68 5.56 4.58
C SER A 354 4.02 6.80 5.13
N PHE A 355 4.67 7.98 5.06
CA PHE A 355 4.10 9.24 5.53
C PHE A 355 2.77 9.55 4.84
N GLY A 356 2.73 9.52 3.51
CA GLY A 356 1.50 9.83 2.77
C GLY A 356 0.34 8.89 3.09
N VAL A 357 0.65 7.60 3.23
CA VAL A 357 -0.35 6.59 3.57
C VAL A 357 -0.78 6.70 5.04
N LEU A 358 0.10 7.05 5.97
CA LEU A 358 -0.24 7.30 7.38
C LEU A 358 -1.17 8.51 7.52
N ILE A 359 -0.94 9.59 6.77
CA ILE A 359 -1.87 10.74 6.73
C ILE A 359 -3.23 10.32 6.14
N TYR A 360 -3.23 9.51 5.09
CA TYR A 360 -4.47 8.91 4.55
C TYR A 360 -5.23 8.12 5.63
N TYR A 361 -4.53 7.31 6.44
CA TYR A 361 -5.18 6.55 7.52
C TYR A 361 -5.54 7.41 8.73
N ALA A 362 -4.84 8.50 9.01
CA ALA A 362 -5.26 9.48 10.00
C ALA A 362 -6.65 10.05 9.63
N VAL A 363 -6.85 10.45 8.37
CA VAL A 363 -8.17 10.87 7.88
C VAL A 363 -9.20 9.74 7.97
N THR A 364 -8.79 8.50 7.69
CA THR A 364 -9.67 7.31 7.81
C THR A 364 -10.19 7.15 9.23
N ASN A 365 -9.31 7.23 10.23
CA ASN A 365 -9.69 7.09 11.62
C ASN A 365 -10.63 8.22 12.08
N VAL A 366 -10.34 9.46 11.68
CA VAL A 366 -11.21 10.61 11.96
C VAL A 366 -12.59 10.42 11.31
N ALA A 367 -12.65 9.98 10.06
CA ALA A 367 -13.91 9.68 9.38
C ALA A 367 -14.70 8.55 10.06
N ALA A 368 -14.02 7.54 10.59
CA ALA A 368 -14.66 6.44 11.32
C ALA A 368 -15.15 6.87 12.73
N LEU A 369 -14.59 7.93 13.32
CA LEU A 369 -15.07 8.49 14.59
C LEU A 369 -16.44 9.19 14.45
N THR A 370 -16.79 9.66 13.25
CA THR A 370 -18.08 10.34 12.99
C THR A 370 -19.23 9.38 12.65
N LEU A 371 -18.96 8.08 12.50
CA LEU A 371 -19.99 7.07 12.27
C LEU A 371 -20.92 6.96 13.50
N THR A 372 -22.23 7.13 13.26
CA THR A 372 -23.29 6.98 14.25
C THR A 372 -23.58 5.51 14.56
N GLU A 373 -23.76 4.70 13.51
CA GLU A 373 -23.85 3.25 13.62
C GLU A 373 -22.46 2.64 13.47
N ARG A 374 -22.06 1.82 14.46
CA ARG A 374 -20.74 1.17 14.48
C ARG A 374 -20.86 -0.30 14.10
N PRO A 375 -20.65 -0.64 12.82
CA PRO A 375 -20.69 -2.02 12.39
C PRO A 375 -19.53 -2.78 13.06
N TRP A 376 -19.78 -4.05 13.43
CA TRP A 376 -18.83 -4.94 14.10
C TRP A 376 -18.38 -4.52 15.52
N GLN A 377 -19.11 -3.61 16.18
CA GLN A 377 -18.88 -3.18 17.57
C GLN A 377 -17.45 -2.67 17.85
N ALA A 378 -16.65 -2.32 16.83
CA ALA A 378 -15.32 -1.79 17.06
C ALA A 378 -15.38 -0.49 17.89
N PRO A 379 -14.69 -0.42 19.05
CA PRO A 379 -14.82 0.70 19.98
C PRO A 379 -14.14 1.97 19.45
N LYS A 380 -14.55 3.14 19.95
CA LYS A 380 -13.95 4.44 19.54
C LYS A 380 -12.48 4.52 19.89
N ALA A 381 -12.07 3.82 20.95
CA ALA A 381 -10.68 3.70 21.38
C ALA A 381 -9.75 3.20 20.26
N LEU A 382 -10.18 2.24 19.43
CA LEU A 382 -9.36 1.75 18.31
C LEU A 382 -9.09 2.86 17.27
N ASN A 383 -10.08 3.70 16.99
CA ASN A 383 -9.91 4.77 16.00
C ASN A 383 -9.07 5.92 16.56
N TRP A 384 -9.19 6.22 17.85
CA TRP A 384 -8.28 7.17 18.52
C TRP A 384 -6.84 6.65 18.57
N LEU A 385 -6.66 5.37 18.90
CA LEU A 385 -5.35 4.72 18.89
C LEU A 385 -4.75 4.69 17.48
N GLY A 386 -5.56 4.36 16.47
CA GLY A 386 -5.17 4.41 15.06
C GLY A 386 -4.76 5.80 14.60
N LEU A 387 -5.53 6.84 14.98
CA LEU A 387 -5.19 8.23 14.68
C LEU A 387 -3.88 8.64 15.34
N ALA A 388 -3.74 8.41 16.65
CA ALA A 388 -2.53 8.75 17.40
C ALA A 388 -1.32 8.00 16.84
N GLY A 389 -1.46 6.70 16.61
CA GLY A 389 -0.43 5.86 16.00
C GLY A 389 -0.03 6.34 14.61
N CYS A 390 -0.99 6.71 13.76
CA CYS A 390 -0.68 7.26 12.43
C CYS A 390 0.15 8.54 12.52
N LEU A 391 -0.24 9.47 13.37
CA LEU A 391 0.45 10.75 13.53
C LEU A 391 1.83 10.56 14.15
N VAL A 392 1.94 9.78 15.23
CA VAL A 392 3.22 9.48 15.87
C VAL A 392 4.17 8.84 14.86
N LEU A 393 3.77 7.75 14.19
CA LEU A 393 4.63 7.08 13.22
C LEU A 393 4.99 7.99 12.05
N ALA A 394 4.05 8.81 11.56
CA ALA A 394 4.32 9.72 10.45
C ALA A 394 5.41 10.74 10.82
N PHE A 395 5.36 11.32 12.01
CA PHE A 395 6.32 12.34 12.44
C PHE A 395 7.61 11.78 13.06
N THR A 396 7.69 10.46 13.30
CA THR A 396 8.95 9.79 13.70
C THR A 396 9.74 9.24 12.52
N LEU A 397 9.18 9.21 11.31
CA LEU A 397 9.91 8.85 10.09
C LEU A 397 11.13 9.78 9.85
N PRO A 398 12.09 9.36 8.99
CA PRO A 398 13.24 10.20 8.66
C PRO A 398 12.82 11.62 8.26
N LEU A 399 13.50 12.62 8.79
CA LEU A 399 13.12 14.03 8.63
C LEU A 399 13.03 14.44 7.16
N SER A 400 13.91 13.92 6.30
CA SER A 400 13.87 14.15 4.85
C SER A 400 12.54 13.67 4.25
N SER A 401 12.08 12.47 4.60
CA SER A 401 10.79 11.94 4.14
C SER A 401 9.61 12.78 4.64
N VAL A 402 9.64 13.19 5.92
CA VAL A 402 8.60 14.03 6.54
C VAL A 402 8.50 15.38 5.84
N LEU A 403 9.62 16.08 5.67
CA LEU A 403 9.65 17.41 5.07
C LEU A 403 9.22 17.36 3.60
N THR A 404 9.79 16.45 2.81
CA THR A 404 9.47 16.31 1.39
C THR A 404 8.00 15.96 1.18
N MET A 405 7.46 14.99 1.93
CA MET A 405 6.07 14.59 1.78
C MET A 405 5.11 15.68 2.29
N THR A 406 5.46 16.38 3.37
CA THR A 406 4.68 17.54 3.85
C THR A 406 4.64 18.64 2.79
N ALA A 407 5.77 18.93 2.13
CA ALA A 407 5.83 19.88 1.02
C ALA A 407 4.95 19.42 -0.16
N VAL A 408 5.01 18.15 -0.55
CA VAL A 408 4.15 17.59 -1.61
C VAL A 408 2.66 17.70 -1.25
N LEU A 409 2.29 17.41 0.00
CA LEU A 409 0.92 17.58 0.48
C LEU A 409 0.48 19.05 0.45
N ALA A 410 1.34 19.96 0.89
CA ALA A 410 1.08 21.40 0.88
C ALA A 410 0.89 21.92 -0.56
N VAL A 411 1.74 21.51 -1.50
CA VAL A 411 1.62 21.85 -2.93
C VAL A 411 0.28 21.37 -3.49
N GLY A 412 -0.15 20.15 -3.16
CA GLY A 412 -1.47 19.65 -3.58
C GLY A 412 -2.63 20.47 -3.01
N LEU A 413 -2.58 20.80 -1.72
CA LEU A 413 -3.60 21.61 -1.05
C LEU A 413 -3.69 23.03 -1.63
N LEU A 414 -2.54 23.69 -1.82
CA LEU A 414 -2.44 25.02 -2.42
C LEU A 414 -2.91 25.00 -3.88
N GLY A 415 -2.46 24.01 -4.66
CA GLY A 415 -2.88 23.82 -6.05
C GLY A 415 -4.40 23.65 -6.16
N ARG A 416 -5.01 22.87 -5.26
CA ARG A 416 -6.47 22.74 -5.21
C ARG A 416 -7.16 24.06 -4.84
N ALA A 417 -6.61 24.82 -3.90
CA ALA A 417 -7.17 26.12 -3.48
C ALA A 417 -7.19 27.13 -4.64
N VAL A 418 -6.15 27.12 -5.47
CA VAL A 418 -6.04 27.96 -6.67
C VAL A 418 -7.00 27.50 -7.77
N LEU A 419 -7.13 26.19 -8.00
CA LEU A 419 -7.98 25.63 -9.06
C LEU A 419 -9.49 25.64 -8.72
N LYS A 420 -9.84 25.66 -7.43
CA LYS A 420 -11.23 25.80 -6.94
C LYS A 420 -11.35 26.98 -5.96
N PRO A 421 -11.26 28.25 -6.42
CA PRO A 421 -11.64 29.38 -5.59
C PRO A 421 -13.09 29.18 -5.17
N GLY A 422 -13.35 29.16 -3.85
CA GLY A 422 -14.51 28.55 -3.23
C GLY A 422 -15.82 28.68 -4.01
N ARG A 423 -16.40 27.53 -4.41
CA ARG A 423 -17.84 27.45 -4.66
C ARG A 423 -18.53 27.81 -3.35
N ARG A 424 -18.98 29.07 -3.21
CA ARG A 424 -19.90 29.50 -2.16
C ARG A 424 -20.99 28.42 -2.06
N ARG A 425 -21.13 27.83 -0.87
CA ARG A 425 -22.23 26.92 -0.53
C ARG A 425 -23.52 27.59 -1.00
N ARG A 426 -24.14 27.10 -2.07
CA ARG A 426 -25.54 27.44 -2.34
C ARG A 426 -26.33 26.77 -1.22
N PRO A 427 -27.11 27.52 -0.42
CA PRO A 427 -27.99 26.91 0.55
C PRO A 427 -28.93 25.97 -0.21
N HIS A 428 -29.02 24.72 0.23
CA HIS A 428 -30.12 23.87 -0.18
C HIS A 428 -31.40 24.52 0.37
N ALA A 429 -32.26 24.97 -0.55
CA ALA A 429 -33.64 25.33 -0.28
C ALA A 429 -34.47 24.06 -0.13
#